data_AF-A0A6I1JIV3-F1
#
_entry.id   AF-A0A6I1JIV3-F1
#
_cell.length_a   1.000
_cell.length_b   1.000
_cell.length_c   1.000
_cell.angle_alpha   90.00
_cell.angle_beta   90.00
_cell.angle_gamma   90.00
#
_symmetry.space_group_name_H-M   'P 1'
#
loop_
_entity.id
_entity.type
_entity.pdbx_description
1 polymer ?
#
loop_
_entity_poly.entity_id
_entity_poly.type
_entity_poly.pdbx_seq_one_letter_code
_entity_poly.pdbx_strand_id
1 'polypeptide(L)'
;MEVLLSPVILFFVLGVLAAAARSDLAIPEQIAKGMALYLMAAIGLKGGVQVAESGFSPLMASAAVAGLALSCLVPVGAFALLRSLGRLPRLDAAAVAAHYGSVSVVT
;
A
#
# COMPACT_ATOMS: atom_id res chain seq x y z
N MET A 1 -5.97 10.64 -23.53
CA MET A 1 -4.93 11.64 -23.16
C MET A 1 -4.91 11.94 -21.66
N GLU A 2 -6.05 12.02 -20.96
CA GLU A 2 -6.07 12.34 -19.51
C GLU A 2 -5.27 11.39 -18.61
N VAL A 3 -5.27 10.09 -18.89
CA VAL A 3 -4.50 9.10 -18.10
C VAL A 3 -3.00 9.43 -18.09
N LEU A 4 -2.45 9.87 -19.23
CA LEU A 4 -1.02 10.22 -19.36
C LEU A 4 -0.64 11.47 -18.54
N LEU A 5 -1.62 12.32 -18.23
CA LEU A 5 -1.44 13.52 -17.40
C LEU A 5 -1.78 13.26 -15.93
N SER A 6 -2.04 12.01 -15.54
CA SER A 6 -2.23 11.68 -14.13
C SER A 6 -0.94 11.95 -13.34
N PRO A 7 -1.04 12.49 -12.11
CA PRO A 7 0.14 12.78 -11.29
C PRO A 7 1.05 11.57 -11.10
N VAL A 8 0.47 10.36 -10.96
CA VAL A 8 1.22 9.12 -10.78
C VAL A 8 2.14 8.85 -11.96
N ILE A 9 1.61 8.95 -13.19
CA ILE A 9 2.41 8.73 -14.41
C ILE A 9 3.46 9.83 -14.57
N LEU A 10 3.12 11.09 -14.27
CA LEU A 10 4.06 12.20 -14.35
C LEU A 10 5.20 12.08 -13.34
N PHE A 11 4.94 11.68 -12.10
CA PHE A 11 5.98 11.42 -11.10
C PHE A 11 6.86 10.22 -11.46
N PHE A 12 6.29 9.18 -12.06
CA PHE A 12 7.07 8.07 -12.61
C PHE A 12 8.03 8.55 -13.70
N VAL A 13 7.52 9.30 -14.69
CA VAL A 13 8.34 9.86 -15.77
C VAL A 13 9.41 10.80 -15.21
N LEU A 14 9.08 11.64 -14.23
CA LEU A 14 10.04 12.50 -13.54
C LEU A 14 11.16 11.67 -12.89
N GLY A 15 10.83 10.57 -12.23
CA GLY A 15 11.81 9.65 -11.65
C GLY A 15 12.75 9.04 -12.68
N VAL A 16 12.19 8.58 -13.82
CA VAL A 16 12.99 8.07 -14.96
C VAL A 16 13.93 9.14 -15.52
N LEU A 17 13.44 10.36 -15.71
CA LEU A 17 14.24 11.48 -16.21
C LEU A 17 15.33 11.91 -15.21
N ALA A 18 15.01 11.97 -13.91
CA ALA A 18 15.97 12.29 -12.85
C ALA A 18 17.09 11.24 -12.78
N ALA A 19 16.75 9.94 -12.88
CA ALA A 19 17.72 8.86 -12.93
C ALA A 19 18.59 8.92 -14.20
N ALA A 20 17.98 9.19 -15.37
CA ALA A 20 18.71 9.36 -16.63
C ALA A 20 19.69 10.55 -16.60
N ALA A 21 19.31 11.63 -15.91
CA ALA A 21 20.16 12.79 -15.67
C ALA A 21 21.22 12.58 -14.57
N ARG A 22 21.27 11.40 -13.92
CA ARG A 22 22.09 11.12 -12.73
C ARG A 22 21.90 12.15 -11.61
N SER A 23 20.66 12.59 -11.42
CA SER A 23 20.32 13.50 -10.34
C SER A 23 20.35 12.76 -9.00
N ASP A 24 21.05 13.31 -8.01
CA ASP A 24 21.05 12.85 -6.62
C ASP A 24 19.75 13.23 -5.87
N LEU A 25 18.61 13.16 -6.57
CA LEU A 25 17.31 13.48 -6.01
C LEU A 25 16.90 12.40 -5.01
N ALA A 26 17.40 12.54 -3.78
CA ALA A 26 17.06 11.70 -2.65
C ALA A 26 15.94 12.35 -1.85
N ILE A 27 14.84 11.63 -1.66
CA ILE A 27 13.80 12.03 -0.70
C ILE A 27 14.33 11.68 0.71
N PRO A 28 14.46 12.66 1.63
CA PRO A 28 14.86 12.39 3.00
C PRO A 28 13.93 11.40 3.69
N GLU A 29 14.50 10.46 4.45
CA GLU A 29 13.75 9.41 5.14
C GLU A 29 12.67 9.98 6.08
N GLN A 30 12.95 11.13 6.71
CA GLN A 30 12.03 11.84 7.59
C GLN A 30 10.78 12.31 6.84
N ILE A 31 10.94 12.75 5.59
CA ILE A 31 9.81 13.17 4.75
C ILE A 31 8.98 11.93 4.36
N ALA A 32 9.62 10.83 3.98
CA ALA A 32 8.92 9.59 3.64
C ALA A 32 8.08 9.06 4.82
N LYS A 33 8.64 9.05 6.03
CA LYS A 33 7.92 8.67 7.26
C LYS A 33 6.79 9.63 7.59
N GLY A 34 7.03 10.95 7.44
CA GLY A 34 6.01 11.98 7.64
C GLY A 34 4.83 11.81 6.67
N MET A 35 5.11 11.55 5.39
CA MET A 35 4.09 11.28 4.38
C MET A 35 3.30 10.01 4.68
N ALA A 36 3.95 8.93 5.13
CA ALA A 36 3.26 7.70 5.50
C ALA A 36 2.28 7.93 6.68
N LEU A 37 2.72 8.64 7.72
CA LEU A 37 1.86 9.01 8.86
C LEU A 37 0.71 9.91 8.42
N TYR A 38 0.99 10.93 7.59
CA TYR A 38 -0.02 11.82 7.05
C TYR A 38 -1.08 11.05 6.27
N LEU A 39 -0.67 10.15 5.37
CA LEU A 39 -1.58 9.35 4.56
C LEU A 39 -2.45 8.43 5.44
N MET A 40 -1.86 7.73 6.41
CA MET A 40 -2.62 6.90 7.36
C MET A 40 -3.66 7.73 8.13
N ALA A 41 -3.28 8.91 8.61
CA ALA A 41 -4.18 9.82 9.31
C ALA A 41 -5.29 10.34 8.39
N ALA A 42 -4.96 10.75 7.16
CA ALA A 42 -5.91 11.26 6.18
C ALA A 42 -6.92 10.18 5.74
N ILE A 43 -6.46 8.95 5.51
CA ILE A 43 -7.32 7.81 5.16
C ILE A 43 -8.26 7.48 6.31
N GLY A 44 -7.73 7.41 7.54
CA GLY A 44 -8.53 7.17 8.75
C GLY A 44 -9.58 8.26 8.98
N LEU A 45 -9.21 9.53 8.81
CA LEU A 45 -10.13 10.66 8.93
C LEU A 45 -11.22 10.63 7.85
N LYS A 46 -10.87 10.37 6.59
CA LYS A 46 -11.84 10.25 5.49
C LYS A 46 -12.85 9.13 5.76
N GLY A 47 -12.37 7.98 6.23
CA GLY A 47 -13.26 6.89 6.68
C GLY A 47 -14.14 7.33 7.85
N GLY A 48 -13.58 7.99 8.86
CA GLY A 48 -14.32 8.49 10.02
C GLY A 48 -15.43 9.48 9.66
N VAL A 49 -15.19 10.40 8.72
CA VAL A 49 -16.20 11.32 8.18
C VAL A 49 -17.34 10.54 7.52
N GLN A 50 -17.03 9.53 6.70
CA GLN A 50 -18.05 8.69 6.09
C GLN A 50 -18.89 7.95 7.13
N VAL A 51 -18.27 7.42 8.20
CA VAL A 51 -19.01 6.80 9.32
C VAL A 51 -19.90 7.80 10.04
N ALA A 52 -19.44 9.04 10.23
CA ALA A 52 -20.23 10.08 10.87
C ALA A 52 -21.46 10.48 10.04
N GLU A 53 -21.34 10.47 8.71
CA GLU A 53 -22.44 10.77 7.77
C GLU A 53 -23.42 9.59 7.61
N SER A 54 -22.92 8.37 7.45
CA SER A 54 -23.74 7.18 7.17
C SER A 54 -24.23 6.44 8.41
N GLY A 55 -23.66 6.75 9.58
CA GLY A 55 -23.86 6.01 10.82
C GLY A 55 -23.06 4.69 10.88
N PHE A 56 -22.87 4.18 12.09
CA PHE A 56 -22.21 2.90 12.33
C PHE A 56 -23.20 1.73 12.20
N SER A 57 -22.95 0.82 11.25
CA SER A 57 -23.82 -0.32 10.94
C SER A 57 -23.15 -1.66 11.25
N PRO A 58 -23.91 -2.70 11.65
CA PRO A 58 -23.38 -4.07 11.80
C PRO A 58 -22.68 -4.60 10.53
N LEU A 59 -23.18 -4.23 9.35
CA LEU A 59 -22.56 -4.61 8.08
C LEU A 59 -21.15 -4.02 7.97
N MET A 60 -20.98 -2.74 8.36
CA MET A 60 -19.68 -2.08 8.34
C MET A 60 -18.70 -2.72 9.32
N ALA A 61 -19.16 -3.09 10.52
CA ALA A 61 -18.35 -3.82 11.48
C ALA A 61 -17.90 -5.18 10.92
N SER A 62 -18.81 -5.93 10.29
CA SER A 62 -18.47 -7.22 9.66
C SER A 62 -17.48 -7.05 8.49
N ALA A 63 -17.64 -6.00 7.68
CA ALA A 63 -16.72 -5.69 6.59
C ALA A 63 -15.33 -5.30 7.11
N ALA A 64 -15.24 -4.53 8.20
CA ALA A 64 -13.98 -4.18 8.84
C ALA A 64 -13.25 -5.43 9.38
N VAL A 65 -13.97 -6.32 10.07
CA VAL A 65 -13.41 -7.59 10.56
C VAL A 65 -12.97 -8.48 9.40
N ALA A 66 -13.78 -8.59 8.34
CA ALA A 66 -13.41 -9.36 7.15
C ALA A 66 -12.17 -8.77 6.45
N GLY A 67 -12.10 -7.45 6.31
CA GLY A 67 -10.94 -6.76 5.74
C GLY A 67 -9.67 -6.99 6.54
N LEU A 68 -9.75 -6.92 7.88
CA LEU A 68 -8.62 -7.24 8.77
C LEU A 68 -8.20 -8.70 8.65
N ALA A 69 -9.16 -9.63 8.69
CA ALA A 69 -8.89 -11.05 8.55
C ALA A 69 -8.22 -11.35 7.21
N LEU A 70 -8.74 -10.83 6.10
CA LEU A 70 -8.14 -11.00 4.78
C LEU A 70 -6.73 -10.39 4.72
N SER A 71 -6.53 -9.19 5.27
CA SER A 71 -5.21 -8.54 5.30
C SER A 71 -4.17 -9.35 6.08
N CYS A 72 -4.58 -10.08 7.11
CA CYS A 72 -3.69 -11.00 7.84
C CYS A 72 -3.49 -12.34 7.12
N LEU A 73 -4.54 -12.88 6.48
CA LEU A 73 -4.52 -14.20 5.86
C LEU A 73 -3.82 -14.21 4.49
N VAL A 74 -3.95 -13.15 3.69
CA VAL A 74 -3.38 -13.06 2.35
C VAL A 74 -1.85 -13.20 2.37
N PRO A 75 -1.07 -12.50 3.22
CA PRO A 75 0.37 -12.72 3.33
C PRO A 75 0.75 -14.15 3.71
N VAL A 76 -0.03 -14.79 4.59
CA VAL A 76 0.21 -16.19 5.02
C VAL A 76 0.02 -17.15 3.84
N GLY A 77 -1.07 -16.96 3.08
CA GLY A 77 -1.32 -17.72 1.85
C GLY A 77 -0.24 -17.49 0.80
N ALA A 78 0.15 -16.23 0.57
CA ALA A 78 1.21 -15.85 -0.37
C ALA A 78 2.56 -16.48 0.02
N PHE A 79 2.91 -16.49 1.30
CA PHE A 79 4.12 -17.16 1.79
C PHE A 79 4.10 -18.67 1.49
N ALA A 80 2.98 -19.34 1.74
CA ALA A 80 2.83 -20.77 1.46
C ALA A 80 2.94 -21.07 -0.05
N LEU A 81 2.34 -20.23 -0.90
CA LEU A 81 2.44 -20.30 -2.36
C LEU A 81 3.88 -20.10 -2.85
N LEU A 82 4.56 -19.05 -2.35
CA LEU A 82 5.95 -18.77 -2.72
C LEU A 82 6.92 -19.86 -2.27
N ARG A 83 6.65 -20.52 -1.14
CA ARG A 83 7.44 -21.66 -0.65
C ARG A 83 7.19 -22.95 -1.42
N SER A 84 5.96 -23.21 -1.84
CA SER A 84 5.58 -24.46 -2.51
C SER A 84 5.81 -24.40 -4.03
N LEU A 85 5.22 -23.40 -4.70
CA LEU A 85 5.26 -23.25 -6.15
C LEU A 85 6.47 -22.43 -6.61
N GLY A 86 6.75 -21.31 -5.91
CA GLY A 86 7.89 -20.45 -6.23
C GLY A 86 9.24 -21.06 -5.84
N ARG A 87 9.25 -21.99 -4.87
CA ARG A 87 10.46 -22.62 -4.30
C ARG A 87 11.48 -21.59 -3.78
N LEU A 88 11.00 -20.42 -3.34
CA LEU A 88 11.85 -19.37 -2.79
C LEU A 88 12.44 -19.80 -1.43
N PRO A 89 13.67 -19.32 -1.11
CA PRO A 89 14.19 -19.40 0.25
C PRO A 89 13.21 -18.80 1.25
N ARG A 90 13.24 -19.32 2.50
CA ARG A 90 12.28 -18.92 3.54
C ARG A 90 12.29 -17.42 3.81
N LEU A 91 13.46 -16.80 3.82
CA LEU A 91 13.62 -15.37 4.07
C LEU A 91 12.97 -14.56 2.94
N ASP A 92 13.29 -14.87 1.70
CA ASP A 92 12.80 -14.15 0.52
C ASP A 92 11.30 -14.30 0.35
N ALA A 93 10.78 -15.53 0.52
CA ALA A 93 9.34 -15.78 0.49
C ALA A 93 8.60 -14.96 1.55
N ALA A 94 9.15 -14.86 2.77
CA ALA A 94 8.56 -14.07 3.85
C ALA A 94 8.63 -12.57 3.56
N ALA A 95 9.77 -12.08 3.08
CA ALA A 95 9.96 -10.67 2.73
C ALA A 95 9.00 -10.24 1.61
N VAL A 96 8.91 -11.02 0.53
CA VAL A 96 8.02 -10.73 -0.60
C VAL A 96 6.55 -10.81 -0.17
N ALA A 97 6.16 -11.86 0.56
CA ALA A 97 4.78 -12.01 1.03
C ALA A 97 4.36 -10.90 2.01
N ALA A 98 5.25 -10.47 2.91
CA ALA A 98 4.98 -9.35 3.82
C ALA A 98 4.93 -8.02 3.07
N HIS A 99 5.83 -7.81 2.11
CA HIS A 99 5.94 -6.53 1.39
C HIS A 99 4.76 -6.31 0.44
N TYR A 100 4.37 -7.32 -0.34
CA TYR A 100 3.29 -7.21 -1.32
C TYR A 100 1.93 -7.70 -0.81
N GLY A 101 1.89 -8.41 0.32
CA GLY A 101 0.64 -8.83 0.97
C GLY A 101 0.03 -7.77 1.88
N SER A 102 0.77 -6.70 2.22
CA SER A 102 0.22 -5.55 2.92
C SER A 102 -0.53 -4.66 1.93
N VAL A 103 -1.85 -4.57 2.08
CA VAL A 103 -2.69 -3.73 1.22
C VAL A 103 -2.39 -2.27 1.53
N SER A 104 -1.81 -1.55 0.56
CA SER A 104 -1.72 -0.10 0.60
C SER A 104 -2.98 0.47 -0.05
N VAL A 105 -3.66 1.41 0.59
CA VAL A 105 -4.86 2.09 0.04
C VAL A 105 -4.59 2.84 -1.29
N VAL A 106 -3.32 2.99 -1.67
CA VAL A 106 -2.90 3.61 -2.95
C VAL A 106 -2.81 2.60 -4.11
N THR A 107 -2.90 1.29 -3.85
CA THR A 107 -2.94 0.23 -4.89
C THR A 107 -4.33 -0.38 -4.98
#